data_AF-G1EN76-F1
#
_entry.id   AF-G1EN76-F1
#
_cell.length_a   1.000
_cell.length_b   1.000
_cell.length_c   1.000
_cell.angle_alpha   90.00
_cell.angle_beta   90.00
_cell.angle_gamma   90.00
#
_symmetry.space_group_name_H-M   'P 1'
#
loop_
_entity.id
_entity.type
_entity.pdbx_description
1 polymer ?
#
loop_
_entity_poly.entity_id
_entity_poly.type
_entity_poly.pdbx_seq_one_letter_code
_entity_poly.pdbx_strand_id
1 'polypeptide(L)'
;MANIFLFFIFILLMKLMNCSSMITILISLEMLVWTIFLFMIYMEKSIISISLFLLFSCMLICEGVVGLTILSKLYKNYSSFNLDKSMYY
;
A
#
# COMPACT_ATOMS: atom_id res chain seq x y z
N MET A 1 15.74 -8.52 -18.05
CA MET A 1 15.50 -8.10 -16.65
C MET A 1 14.43 -7.01 -16.56
N ALA A 2 14.63 -5.82 -17.14
CA ALA A 2 13.63 -4.72 -17.09
C ALA A 2 12.23 -5.10 -17.59
N ASN A 3 12.12 -5.90 -18.67
CA ASN A 3 10.81 -6.33 -19.19
C ASN A 3 10.05 -7.28 -18.24
N ILE A 4 10.76 -8.09 -17.45
CA ILE A 4 10.16 -9.00 -16.45
C ILE A 4 9.60 -8.16 -15.28
N PHE A 5 10.31 -7.10 -14.91
CA PHE A 5 9.89 -6.15 -13.89
C PHE A 5 8.62 -5.39 -14.28
N LEU A 6 8.56 -4.88 -15.51
CA LEU A 6 7.38 -4.23 -16.08
C LEU A 6 6.16 -5.17 -16.13
N PHE A 7 6.38 -6.44 -16.44
CA PHE A 7 5.32 -7.46 -16.43
C PHE A 7 4.73 -7.67 -15.02
N PHE A 8 5.56 -7.66 -13.98
CA PHE A 8 5.10 -7.76 -12.59
C PHE A 8 4.26 -6.55 -12.16
N ILE A 9 4.67 -5.34 -12.54
CA ILE A 9 3.90 -4.10 -12.31
C ILE A 9 2.54 -4.17 -13.01
N PHE A 10 2.50 -4.67 -14.24
CA PHE A 10 1.26 -4.78 -15.02
C PHE A 10 0.26 -5.73 -14.36
N ILE A 11 0.71 -6.88 -13.83
CA ILE A 11 -0.13 -7.81 -13.06
C ILE A 11 -0.67 -7.13 -11.79
N LEU A 12 0.16 -6.37 -11.10
CA LEU A 12 -0.21 -5.63 -9.89
C LEU A 12 -1.29 -4.57 -10.18
N LEU A 13 -1.13 -3.80 -11.26
CA LEU A 13 -2.11 -2.81 -11.72
C LEU A 13 -3.45 -3.45 -12.11
N MET A 14 -3.43 -4.58 -12.83
CA MET A 14 -4.65 -5.33 -13.15
C MET A 14 -5.38 -5.80 -11.90
N LYS A 15 -4.64 -6.20 -10.86
CA LYS A 15 -5.21 -6.60 -9.57
C LYS A 15 -5.77 -5.41 -8.79
N LEU A 16 -5.14 -4.25 -8.90
CA LEU A 16 -5.60 -2.99 -8.29
C LEU A 16 -6.93 -2.52 -8.91
N MET A 17 -7.07 -2.60 -10.24
CA MET A 17 -8.31 -2.25 -10.95
C MET A 17 -9.50 -3.18 -10.63
N ASN A 18 -9.21 -4.42 -10.22
CA ASN A 18 -10.22 -5.42 -9.86
C ASN A 18 -10.56 -5.47 -8.36
N CYS A 19 -9.86 -4.72 -7.52
CA CYS A 19 -10.05 -4.77 -6.07
C CYS A 19 -11.07 -3.72 -5.60
N SER A 20 -12.13 -4.17 -4.92
CA SER A 20 -13.11 -3.25 -4.29
C SER A 20 -12.73 -2.83 -2.87
N SER A 21 -11.76 -3.51 -2.24
CA SER A 21 -11.42 -3.28 -0.84
C SER A 21 -10.25 -2.31 -0.68
N MET A 22 -10.42 -1.29 0.17
CA MET A 22 -9.38 -0.30 0.46
C MET A 22 -8.09 -0.94 1.02
N ILE A 23 -8.21 -2.05 1.74
CA ILE A 23 -7.08 -2.80 2.31
C ILE A 23 -6.25 -3.43 1.19
N THR A 24 -6.90 -4.05 0.20
CA THR A 24 -6.20 -4.62 -0.96
C THR A 24 -5.51 -3.56 -1.80
N ILE A 25 -6.07 -2.35 -1.89
CA ILE A 25 -5.43 -1.20 -2.56
C ILE A 25 -4.18 -0.75 -1.79
N LEU A 26 -4.25 -0.67 -0.46
CA LEU A 26 -3.12 -0.30 0.38
C LEU A 26 -1.95 -1.30 0.25
N ILE A 27 -2.25 -2.60 0.35
CA ILE A 27 -1.26 -3.68 0.22
C ILE A 27 -0.62 -3.69 -1.17
N SER A 28 -1.42 -3.46 -2.22
CA SER A 28 -0.89 -3.44 -3.60
C SER A 28 -0.01 -2.22 -3.87
N LEU A 29 -0.30 -1.07 -3.26
CA LEU A 29 0.59 0.10 -3.27
C LEU A 29 1.93 -0.19 -2.57
N GLU A 30 1.91 -0.79 -1.37
CA GLU A 30 3.14 -1.18 -0.66
C GLU A 30 4.00 -2.13 -1.51
N MET A 31 3.39 -3.15 -2.11
CA MET A 31 4.10 -4.11 -2.96
C MET A 31 4.69 -3.45 -4.20
N LEU A 32 3.99 -2.50 -4.83
CA LEU A 32 4.51 -1.74 -5.97
C LEU A 32 5.76 -0.97 -5.55
N VAL A 33 5.69 -0.21 -4.47
CA VAL A 33 6.83 0.61 -4.01
C VAL A 33 8.02 -0.28 -3.65
N TRP A 34 7.79 -1.40 -2.97
CA TRP A 34 8.84 -2.36 -2.64
C TRP A 34 9.54 -2.92 -3.88
N THR A 35 8.78 -3.24 -4.93
CA THR A 35 9.36 -3.74 -6.19
C THR A 35 10.23 -2.69 -6.88
N ILE A 36 9.78 -1.44 -6.97
CA ILE A 36 10.56 -0.33 -7.54
C ILE A 36 11.86 -0.13 -6.76
N PHE A 37 11.81 -0.22 -5.44
CA PHE A 37 12.99 -0.07 -4.60
C PHE A 37 14.00 -1.21 -4.73
N LEU A 38 13.54 -2.48 -4.79
CA LEU A 38 14.42 -3.63 -5.07
C LEU A 38 15.10 -3.51 -6.43
N PHE A 39 14.39 -2.97 -7.43
CA PHE A 39 14.96 -2.70 -8.74
C PHE A 39 16.06 -1.61 -8.66
N MET A 40 15.83 -0.53 -7.91
CA MET A 40 16.84 0.51 -7.71
C MET A 40 18.10 -0.02 -7.01
N ILE A 41 17.96 -0.85 -5.95
CA ILE A 41 19.09 -1.49 -5.27
C ILE A 41 19.84 -2.44 -6.21
N TYR A 42 19.11 -3.18 -7.04
CA TYR A 42 19.73 -4.08 -8.02
C TYR A 42 20.58 -3.31 -9.04
N MET A 43 20.11 -2.14 -9.46
CA MET A 43 20.81 -1.27 -10.42
C MET A 43 21.97 -0.51 -9.77
N GLU A 44 21.78 -0.01 -8.55
CA GLU A 44 22.79 0.73 -7.78
C GLU A 44 23.31 -0.10 -6.60
N LYS A 45 24.44 -0.78 -6.82
CA LYS A 45 25.21 -1.50 -5.77
C LYS A 45 25.94 -0.54 -4.81
N SER A 46 25.35 0.61 -4.48
CA SER A 46 25.97 1.60 -3.60
C SER A 46 25.53 1.39 -2.15
N ILE A 47 26.42 1.65 -1.19
CA ILE A 47 26.07 1.56 0.24
C ILE A 47 25.05 2.66 0.63
N ILE A 48 25.02 3.76 -0.13
CA ILE A 48 24.10 4.88 0.04
C ILE A 48 22.66 4.46 -0.31
N SER A 49 22.46 3.57 -1.29
CA SER A 49 21.13 3.07 -1.63
C SER A 49 20.53 2.20 -0.50
N ILE A 50 21.38 1.54 0.30
CA ILE A 50 20.97 0.74 1.45
C ILE A 50 20.54 1.61 2.64
N SER A 51 21.24 2.71 2.93
CA SER A 51 20.82 3.63 4.01
C SER A 51 19.52 4.37 3.65
N LEU A 52 19.37 4.77 2.38
CA LEU A 52 18.12 5.30 1.85
C LEU A 52 16.98 4.26 1.92
N PHE A 53 17.27 2.98 1.67
CA PHE A 53 16.28 1.90 1.80
C PHE A 53 15.71 1.83 3.22
N LEU A 54 16.56 1.89 4.24
CA LEU A 54 16.12 1.79 5.63
C LEU A 54 15.24 2.98 6.03
N LEU A 55 15.61 4.19 5.58
CA LEU A 55 14.80 5.41 5.76
C LEU A 55 13.44 5.32 5.04
N PHE A 56 13.44 4.86 3.78
CA PHE A 56 12.23 4.77 2.96
C PHE A 56 11.25 3.70 3.48
N SER A 57 11.78 2.56 3.94
CA SER A 57 10.98 1.51 4.58
C SER A 57 10.27 2.02 5.85
N CYS A 58 10.94 2.87 6.63
CA CYS A 58 10.36 3.44 7.84
C CYS A 58 9.19 4.39 7.50
N MET A 59 9.36 5.22 6.47
CA MET A 59 8.31 6.13 5.99
C MET A 59 7.10 5.36 5.43
N LEU A 60 7.31 4.27 4.70
CA LEU A 60 6.23 3.41 4.19
C LEU A 60 5.42 2.77 5.30
N ILE A 61 6.09 2.25 6.34
CA ILE A 61 5.40 1.69 7.51
C ILE A 61 4.55 2.77 8.19
N CYS A 62 5.07 3.99 8.33
CA CYS A 62 4.31 5.11 8.87
C CYS A 62 3.07 5.42 8.02
N GLU A 63 3.20 5.43 6.68
CA GLU A 63 2.09 5.68 5.77
C GLU A 63 1.02 4.57 5.85
N GLY A 64 1.43 3.31 5.92
CA GLY A 64 0.54 2.16 6.12
C GLY A 64 -0.24 2.25 7.44
N VAL A 65 0.42 2.62 8.54
CA VAL A 65 -0.21 2.82 9.86
C VAL A 65 -1.22 3.96 9.83
N VAL A 66 -0.89 5.09 9.18
CA VAL A 66 -1.81 6.22 9.02
C VAL A 66 -3.03 5.82 8.18
N GLY A 67 -2.81 5.11 7.06
CA GLY A 67 -3.88 4.61 6.20
C GLY A 67 -4.84 3.66 6.93
N LEU A 68 -4.30 2.70 7.70
CA LEU A 68 -5.10 1.79 8.52
C LEU A 68 -5.86 2.53 9.63
N THR A 69 -5.26 3.55 10.24
CA THR A 69 -5.91 4.37 11.27
C THR A 69 -7.11 5.14 10.70
N ILE A 70 -6.96 5.72 9.51
CA ILE A 70 -8.05 6.40 8.80
C ILE A 70 -9.15 5.40 8.43
N LEU A 71 -8.77 4.23 7.91
CA LEU A 71 -9.73 3.18 7.55
C LEU A 71 -10.54 2.71 8.76
N SER A 72 -9.88 2.54 9.92
CA SER A 72 -10.54 2.19 11.19
C SER A 72 -11.53 3.25 11.64
N LYS A 73 -11.18 4.54 11.52
CA LYS A 73 -12.12 5.65 11.80
C LYS A 73 -13.31 5.65 10.84
N LEU A 74 -13.09 5.42 9.55
CA LEU A 74 -14.17 5.31 8.56
C LEU A 74 -15.11 4.15 8.90
N TYR A 75 -14.56 2.97 9.23
CA TYR A 75 -15.36 1.82 9.62
C TYR A 75 -16.20 2.09 10.87
N LYS A 76 -15.62 2.74 11.89
CA LYS A 76 -16.36 3.15 13.09
C LYS A 76 -17.50 4.12 12.75
N ASN A 77 -17.23 5.15 11.95
CA ASN A 77 -18.24 6.14 11.56
C ASN A 77 -19.37 5.52 10.72
N TYR A 78 -19.07 4.58 9.82
CA TYR A 78 -20.10 3.85 9.08
C TYR A 78 -20.92 2.94 10.01
N SER A 79 -20.27 2.27 10.96
CA SER A 79 -20.96 1.41 11.94
C SER A 79 -21.87 2.20 12.88
N SER A 80 -21.45 3.40 13.32
CA SER A 80 -22.28 4.26 14.16
C SER A 80 -23.47 4.84 13.40
N PHE A 81 -23.29 5.21 12.13
CA PHE A 81 -24.39 5.69 11.28
C PHE A 81 -25.46 4.61 11.04
N ASN A 82 -25.07 3.34 10.92
CA ASN A 82 -26.00 2.22 10.81
C ASN A 82 -26.69 1.88 12.14
N LEU A 83 -25.99 2.01 13.28
CA LEU A 83 -26.58 1.83 14.61
C LEU A 83 -27.62 2.90 14.92
N ASP A 84 -27.34 4.17 14.62
CA ASP A 84 -28.31 5.25 14.79
C ASP A 84 -29.56 5.04 13.94
N LYS A 85 -29.42 4.55 12.71
CA LYS A 85 -30.57 4.24 11.83
C LYS A 85 -31.41 3.06 12.33
N SER A 86 -30.82 2.14 13.08
CA SER A 86 -31.50 0.95 13.63
C SER A 86 -32.29 1.21 14.92
N MET A 87 -32.09 2.33 15.60
CA MET A 87 -32.89 2.70 16.78
C MET A 87 -34.23 3.39 16.44
N TYR A 88 -34.45 3.74 15.17
CA TYR A 88 -35.69 4.41 14.72
C TYR A 88 -36.71 3.48 14.05
N TYR A 89 -36.51 2.15 14.11
CA TYR A 89 -37.45 1.13 13.65
C TYR A 89 -37.78 0.17 14.79
#